data_AF-A0A0R1ML29-F1
#
_entry.id   AF-A0A0R1ML29-F1
#
_cell.length_a   1.000
_cell.length_b   1.000
_cell.length_c   1.000
_cell.angle_alpha   90.00
_cell.angle_beta   90.00
_cell.angle_gamma   90.00
#
_symmetry.space_group_name_H-M   'P 1'
#
loop_
_entity.id
_entity.type
_entity.pdbx_description
1 polymer ?
#
loop_
_entity_poly.entity_id
_entity_poly.type
_entity_poly.pdbx_seq_one_letter_code
_entity_poly.pdbx_strand_id
1 'polypeptide(L)' 'MKYELSDAILLCLKRNKRMGIKPSSQSDIANHFGLSKPYVNQLINGRVADSENTRKWLTQIRDYAGTNN' A
#
# COMPACT_ATOMS: atom_id res chain seq x y z
N MET A 1 -4.42 11.04 -11.97
CA MET A 1 -3.43 10.82 -10.89
C MET A 1 -3.80 9.78 -9.83
N LYS A 2 -5.08 9.48 -9.50
CA LYS A 2 -5.40 8.46 -8.46
C LYS A 2 -5.14 7.00 -8.85
N TYR A 3 -5.26 6.66 -10.14
CA TYR A 3 -5.08 5.29 -10.64
C TYR A 3 -3.62 4.82 -10.58
N GLU A 4 -2.66 5.72 -10.82
CA GLU A 4 -1.24 5.37 -10.92
C GLU A 4 -0.67 4.82 -9.61
N LEU A 5 -1.06 5.35 -8.46
CA LEU A 5 -0.56 4.87 -7.17
C LEU A 5 -1.14 3.50 -6.80
N SER A 6 -2.44 3.31 -6.97
CA SER A 6 -3.09 2.04 -6.65
C SER A 6 -2.53 0.93 -7.53
N ASP A 7 -2.39 1.19 -8.84
CA ASP A 7 -1.85 0.23 -9.78
C ASP A 7 -0.38 -0.11 -9.50
N ALA A 8 0.45 0.89 -9.16
CA ALA A 8 1.85 0.68 -8.80
C ALA A 8 1.98 -0.22 -7.55
N ILE A 9 1.23 0.07 -6.48
CA ILE A 9 1.26 -0.74 -5.25
C ILE A 9 0.78 -2.17 -5.56
N LEU A 10 -0.33 -2.32 -6.28
CA LEU A 10 -0.88 -3.63 -6.64
C LEU A 10 0.09 -4.44 -7.51
N LEU A 11 0.81 -3.79 -8.42
CA LEU A 11 1.84 -4.43 -9.24
C LEU A 11 3.01 -4.94 -8.38
N CYS A 12 3.49 -4.12 -7.44
CA CYS A 12 4.54 -4.54 -6.50
C CYS A 12 4.08 -5.70 -5.62
N LEU A 13 2.84 -5.68 -5.10
CA LEU A 13 2.30 -6.81 -4.32
C LEU A 13 2.25 -8.10 -5.15
N LYS A 14 1.84 -8.03 -6.42
CA LYS A 14 1.84 -9.18 -7.34
C LYS A 14 3.27 -9.69 -7.60
N ARG A 15 4.23 -8.79 -7.82
CA ARG A 15 5.65 -9.13 -7.97
C ARG A 15 6.17 -9.85 -6.72
N ASN A 16 5.94 -9.25 -5.55
CA ASN A 16 6.40 -9.77 -4.28
C ASN A 16 5.81 -11.16 -3.99
N LYS A 17 4.52 -11.36 -4.31
CA LYS A 17 3.86 -12.68 -4.25
C LYS A 17 4.56 -13.73 -5.12
N ARG A 18 4.97 -13.37 -6.35
CA ARG A 18 5.71 -14.28 -7.24
C ARG A 18 7.11 -14.62 -6.71
N MET A 19 7.74 -13.67 -6.02
CA MET A 19 9.08 -13.82 -5.44
C MET A 19 9.09 -14.45 -4.03
N GLY A 20 7.91 -14.69 -3.43
CA GLY A 20 7.81 -15.20 -2.06
C GLY A 20 8.23 -14.20 -0.97
N ILE A 21 8.25 -12.90 -1.28
CA ILE A 21 8.65 -11.82 -0.35
C ILE A 21 7.43 -11.03 0.12
N LYS A 22 7.54 -10.38 1.29
CA LYS A 22 6.50 -9.52 1.86
C LYS A 22 6.78 -8.03 1.58
N PRO A 23 5.73 -7.19 1.48
CA PRO A 23 4.31 -7.55 1.48
C PRO A 23 3.89 -8.16 0.14
N SER A 24 3.05 -9.19 0.19
CA SER A 24 2.48 -9.85 -0.99
C SER A 24 0.98 -9.54 -1.17
N SER A 25 0.38 -8.88 -0.18
CA SER A 25 -1.04 -8.56 -0.13
C SER A 25 -1.32 -7.31 0.72
N GLN A 26 -2.52 -6.72 0.55
CA GLN A 26 -2.99 -5.65 1.44
C GLN A 26 -3.15 -6.12 2.90
N SER A 27 -3.38 -7.42 3.12
CA SER A 27 -3.40 -7.99 4.46
C SER A 27 -2.02 -7.99 5.12
N ASP A 28 -0.94 -8.24 4.36
CA ASP A 28 0.43 -8.14 4.89
C ASP A 28 0.75 -6.71 5.32
N ILE A 29 0.35 -5.72 4.52
CA ILE A 29 0.47 -4.30 4.86
C ILE A 29 -0.31 -3.99 6.14
N ALA A 30 -1.57 -4.42 6.21
CA ALA A 30 -2.44 -4.21 7.37
C ALA A 30 -1.83 -4.81 8.65
N ASN A 31 -1.37 -6.06 8.58
CA ASN A 31 -0.75 -6.74 9.71
C ASN A 31 0.58 -6.10 10.13
N HIS A 32 1.40 -5.66 9.17
CA HIS A 32 2.69 -5.04 9.46
C HIS A 32 2.55 -3.69 10.20
N PHE A 33 1.57 -2.89 9.80
CA PHE A 33 1.35 -1.56 10.36
C PHE A 33 0.28 -1.50 11.47
N GLY A 34 -0.33 -2.63 11.84
CA GLY A 34 -1.41 -2.66 12.82
C GLY A 34 -2.68 -1.93 12.35
N LEU A 35 -2.92 -1.89 11.03
CA LEU A 35 -4.07 -1.25 10.42
C LEU A 35 -5.16 -2.27 10.06
N SER A 36 -6.38 -1.80 9.86
CA SER A 36 -7.42 -2.65 9.28
C SER A 36 -7.24 -2.76 7.77
N LYS A 37 -7.50 -3.96 7.21
CA LYS A 37 -7.47 -4.17 5.75
C LYS A 37 -8.40 -3.21 4.98
N PRO A 38 -9.63 -2.91 5.45
CA PRO A 38 -10.47 -1.90 4.80
C PRO A 38 -9.82 -0.52 4.77
N TYR A 39 -9.15 -0.11 5.84
CA TYR A 39 -8.47 1.18 5.89
C TYR A 39 -7.28 1.25 4.93
N VAL A 40 -6.47 0.19 4.86
CA VAL A 40 -5.39 0.05 3.85
C VAL A 40 -5.95 0.14 2.43
N ASN A 41 -7.10 -0.49 2.16
CA ASN A 41 -7.75 -0.39 0.87
C ASN A 41 -8.22 1.04 0.54
N GLN A 42 -8.77 1.76 1.53
CA GLN A 42 -9.19 3.16 1.36
C GLN A 42 -7.99 4.08 1.12
N LEU A 43 -6.87 3.88 1.83
CA LEU A 43 -5.62 4.59 1.64
C LEU A 43 -5.12 4.44 0.20
N ILE A 44 -4.90 3.19 -0.24
CA ILE A 44 -4.34 2.88 -1.57
C ILE A 44 -5.23 3.42 -2.69
N ASN A 45 -6.55 3.34 -2.54
CA ASN A 45 -7.49 3.80 -3.56
C ASN A 45 -7.81 5.31 -3.48
N GLY A 46 -7.16 6.07 -2.60
CA GLY A 46 -7.38 7.51 -2.44
C GLY A 46 -8.82 7.86 -2.04
N ARG A 47 -9.44 7.00 -1.22
CA ARG A 47 -10.80 7.16 -0.68
C ARG A 47 -10.82 7.76 0.74
N VAL A 48 -9.66 8.15 1.26
CA VAL A 48 -9.54 8.91 2.51
C VAL A 48 -9.30 10.39 2.21
N ALA A 49 -9.55 11.26 3.21
CA ALA A 49 -9.21 12.66 3.12
C ALA A 49 -7.69 12.86 2.92
N ASP A 50 -7.30 13.85 2.12
CA ASP A 50 -5.90 14.23 1.98
C ASP A 50 -5.46 14.97 3.24
N SER A 51 -4.76 14.25 4.11
CA SER A 51 -4.25 14.75 5.38
C SER A 51 -2.76 14.44 5.48
N GLU A 52 -2.08 15.10 6.39
CA GLU A 52 -0.69 14.77 6.70
C GLU A 52 -0.52 13.29 7.07
N ASN A 53 -1.45 12.74 7.87
CA ASN A 53 -1.44 11.34 8.26
C ASN A 53 -1.65 10.41 7.06
N THR A 54 -2.56 10.75 6.14
CA THR A 54 -2.78 9.99 4.89
C THR A 54 -1.49 9.95 4.06
N ARG A 55 -0.82 11.09 3.88
CA ARG A 55 0.44 11.18 3.13
C ARG A 55 1.54 10.37 3.79
N LYS A 56 1.67 10.44 5.12
CA LYS A 56 2.60 9.62 5.90
C LYS A 56 2.36 8.12 5.68
N TRP A 57 1.11 7.67 5.79
CA TRP A 57 0.77 6.26 5.55
C TRP A 57 1.07 5.82 4.13
N LEU A 58 0.73 6.63 3.14
CA LEU A 58 1.02 6.31 1.74
C LEU A 58 2.53 6.18 1.49
N THR A 59 3.35 7.05 2.07
CA THR A 59 4.82 6.95 1.99
C THR A 59 5.31 5.65 2.62
N GLN A 60 4.88 5.32 3.84
CA GLN A 60 5.28 4.09 4.53
C GLN A 60 4.84 2.82 3.77
N ILE A 61 3.63 2.81 3.22
CA ILE A 61 3.13 1.71 2.40
C ILE A 61 3.97 1.59 1.12
N ARG A 62 4.36 2.70 0.49
CA ARG A 62 5.20 2.69 -0.71
C ARG A 62 6.60 2.14 -0.44
N ASP A 63 7.20 2.54 0.67
CA ASP A 63 8.50 2.02 1.11
C ASP A 63 8.41 0.51 1.35
N TYR A 64 7.41 0.06 2.11
CA TYR A 64 7.25 -1.35 2.42
C TYR A 64 6.94 -2.20 1.19
N ALA A 65 6.09 -1.72 0.28
CA ALA A 65 5.79 -2.40 -0.98
C ALA A 65 6.96 -2.42 -1.96
N GLY A 66 7.95 -1.53 -1.80
CA GLY A 66 9.08 -1.38 -2.71
C GLY A 66 8.72 -0.65 -4.00
N THR A 67 7.86 0.37 -3.91
CA THR A 67 7.48 1.27 -5.02
C THR A 67 8.40 2.49 -5.18
N ASN A 68 9.32 2.75 -4.25
CA ASN A 68 10.23 3.91 -4.27
C ASN A 68 11.54 3.65 -5.04
N ASN A 69 11.48 2.87 -6.13
CA ASN A 69 12.64 2.56 -6.97
C ASN A 69 12.47 3.17 -8.37
#